data_AF-A0A9N8R8Z0-F1
#
_entry.id   AF-A0A9N8R8Z0-F1
#
_cell.length_a   1.000
_cell.length_b   1.000
_cell.length_c   1.000
_cell.angle_alpha   90.00
_cell.angle_beta   90.00
_cell.angle_gamma   90.00
#
_symmetry.space_group_name_H-M   'P 1'
#
loop_
_entity.id
_entity.type
_entity.pdbx_description
1 polymer ?
#
loop_
_entity_poly.entity_id
_entity_poly.type
_entity_poly.pdbx_seq_one_letter_code
_entity_poly.pdbx_strand_id
1 'polypeptide(L)'
;MIVHILILGKSAPAEDRLNEAKTLLDEIESRVVALQRQIANLNSGTLQQSMKEATARLATSWALVTKHQRYVDGYQELALPDAPTYHVQALKTAQSDLEKASQNAQAADGVLASAQKEQRDFKRVEENLVMLGAERATLDQSVRDLTLDKERCDVYLGMVEYGPDGLATLLEEDVGAWKGMLDLV
;
A
#
# COMPACT_ATOMS: atom_id res chain seq x y z
N MET A 1 -50.48 18.62 -6.14
CA MET A 1 -49.73 19.43 -5.15
C MET A 1 -48.94 18.55 -4.17
N ILE A 2 -49.54 17.58 -3.47
CA ILE A 2 -48.84 16.69 -2.50
C ILE A 2 -47.73 15.84 -3.17
N VAL A 3 -47.98 15.29 -4.36
CA VAL A 3 -47.00 14.49 -5.13
C VAL A 3 -45.78 15.32 -5.56
N HIS A 4 -46.01 16.56 -6.00
CA HIS A 4 -44.96 17.51 -6.41
C HIS A 4 -43.97 17.81 -5.26
N ILE A 5 -44.49 18.08 -4.05
CA ILE A 5 -43.69 18.36 -2.86
C ILE A 5 -42.90 17.13 -2.41
N LEU A 6 -43.49 15.93 -2.53
CA LEU A 6 -42.82 14.67 -2.19
C LEU A 6 -41.68 14.29 -3.16
N ILE A 7 -41.78 14.66 -4.44
CA ILE A 7 -40.73 14.37 -5.45
C ILE A 7 -39.61 15.41 -5.36
N LEU A 8 -39.94 16.70 -5.24
CA LEU A 8 -38.95 17.76 -4.94
C LEU A 8 -38.17 17.46 -3.65
N GLY A 9 -38.85 16.94 -2.63
CA GLY A 9 -38.24 16.52 -1.37
C GLY A 9 -37.38 15.24 -1.46
N LYS A 10 -37.38 14.52 -2.59
CA LYS A 10 -36.53 13.33 -2.84
C LYS A 10 -35.40 13.60 -3.82
N SER A 11 -35.60 14.45 -4.84
CA SER A 11 -34.59 14.81 -5.84
C SER A 11 -33.44 15.62 -5.23
N ALA A 12 -33.71 16.64 -4.41
CA ALA A 12 -32.64 17.43 -3.77
C ALA A 12 -31.72 16.57 -2.86
N PRO A 13 -32.25 15.69 -1.97
CA PRO A 13 -31.39 14.76 -1.22
C PRO A 13 -30.64 13.73 -2.08
N ALA A 14 -31.14 13.38 -3.27
CA ALA A 14 -30.45 12.47 -4.18
C ALA A 14 -29.25 13.15 -4.85
N GLU A 15 -29.39 14.42 -5.24
CA GLU A 15 -28.31 15.24 -5.78
C GLU A 15 -27.21 15.50 -4.73
N ASP A 16 -27.59 15.84 -3.50
CA ASP A 16 -26.63 16.05 -2.40
C ASP A 16 -25.79 14.78 -2.14
N ARG A 17 -26.44 13.61 -2.08
CA ARG A 17 -25.75 12.32 -1.91
C ARG A 17 -24.84 11.98 -3.07
N LEU A 18 -25.25 12.27 -4.30
CA LEU A 18 -24.43 12.04 -5.49
C LEU A 18 -23.18 12.94 -5.46
N ASN A 19 -23.33 14.20 -5.07
CA ASN A 19 -22.20 15.14 -4.97
C ASN A 19 -21.22 14.74 -3.86
N GLU A 20 -21.73 14.28 -2.71
CA GLU A 20 -20.91 13.76 -1.62
C GLU A 20 -20.11 12.52 -2.07
N ALA A 21 -20.77 11.56 -2.73
CA ALA A 21 -20.12 10.35 -3.24
C ALA A 21 -19.04 10.66 -4.28
N LYS A 22 -19.28 11.62 -5.19
CA LYS A 22 -18.29 12.10 -6.16
C LYS A 22 -17.08 12.76 -5.47
N THR A 23 -17.33 13.59 -4.46
CA THR A 23 -16.27 14.26 -3.69
C THR A 23 -15.37 13.22 -3.00
N LEU A 24 -15.96 12.21 -2.35
CA LEU A 24 -15.22 11.12 -1.73
C LEU A 24 -14.41 10.31 -2.76
N LEU A 25 -14.92 10.18 -3.99
CA LEU A 25 -14.23 9.46 -5.06
C LEU A 25 -12.99 10.21 -5.53
N ASP A 26 -13.09 11.52 -5.70
CA ASP A 26 -11.96 12.39 -6.04
C ASP A 26 -10.87 12.34 -4.95
N GLU A 27 -11.26 12.33 -3.67
CA GLU A 27 -10.33 12.20 -2.55
C GLU A 27 -9.61 10.84 -2.55
N ILE A 28 -10.32 9.74 -2.81
CA ILE A 28 -9.72 8.40 -2.92
C ILE A 28 -8.78 8.34 -4.13
N GLU A 29 -9.17 8.89 -5.27
CA GLU A 29 -8.32 8.93 -6.47
C GLU A 29 -7.01 9.69 -6.22
N SER A 30 -7.09 10.86 -5.57
CA SER A 30 -5.93 11.63 -5.16
C SER A 30 -4.98 10.81 -4.26
N ARG A 31 -5.54 10.08 -3.28
CA ARG A 31 -4.76 9.21 -2.38
C ARG A 31 -4.12 8.02 -3.12
N VAL A 32 -4.82 7.40 -4.06
CA VAL A 32 -4.30 6.32 -4.91
C VAL A 32 -3.12 6.83 -5.74
N VAL A 33 -3.25 7.98 -6.40
CA VAL A 33 -2.18 8.59 -7.20
C VAL A 33 -0.95 8.90 -6.34
N ALA A 34 -1.17 9.45 -5.13
CA ALA A 34 -0.07 9.74 -4.20
C ALA A 34 0.70 8.48 -3.80
N LEU A 35 0.00 7.38 -3.47
CA LEU A 35 0.62 6.10 -3.11
C LEU A 35 1.31 5.43 -4.30
N GLN A 36 0.70 5.45 -5.49
CA GLN A 36 1.34 4.95 -6.71
C GLN A 36 2.64 5.70 -7.01
N ARG A 37 2.67 7.02 -6.82
CA ARG A 37 3.88 7.82 -6.97
C ARG A 37 4.92 7.48 -5.90
N GLN A 38 4.50 7.24 -4.67
CA GLN A 38 5.38 6.79 -3.60
C GLN A 38 6.04 5.45 -3.94
N ILE A 39 5.25 4.49 -4.46
CA ILE A 39 5.75 3.18 -4.92
C ILE A 39 6.70 3.33 -6.11
N ALA A 40 6.34 4.16 -7.11
CA ALA A 40 7.19 4.37 -8.29
C ALA A 40 8.54 5.01 -7.95
N ASN A 41 8.58 5.85 -6.92
CA ASN A 41 9.83 6.45 -6.41
C ASN A 41 10.67 5.46 -5.59
N LEU A 42 10.07 4.37 -5.11
CA LEU A 42 10.76 3.32 -4.37
C LEU A 42 11.25 2.26 -5.36
N ASN A 43 12.57 2.20 -5.55
CA ASN A 43 13.17 1.20 -6.42
C ASN A 43 13.21 -0.16 -5.70
N SER A 44 12.10 -0.89 -5.75
CA SER A 44 11.92 -2.21 -5.10
C SER A 44 13.00 -3.22 -5.53
N GLY A 45 13.46 -3.15 -6.78
CA GLY A 45 14.57 -3.95 -7.29
C GLY A 45 15.89 -3.65 -6.57
N THR A 46 16.20 -2.36 -6.35
CA THR A 46 17.37 -1.96 -5.56
C THR A 46 17.26 -2.40 -4.10
N LEU A 47 16.08 -2.29 -3.49
CA LEU A 47 15.86 -2.74 -2.12
C LEU A 47 16.08 -4.25 -1.98
N GLN A 48 15.54 -5.05 -2.90
CA GLN A 48 15.70 -6.50 -2.90
C GLN A 48 17.16 -6.91 -3.12
N GLN A 49 17.87 -6.25 -4.04
CA GLN A 49 19.28 -6.48 -4.27
C GLN A 49 20.13 -6.09 -3.05
N SER A 50 19.84 -4.94 -2.43
CA SER A 50 20.48 -4.48 -1.19
C SER A 50 20.31 -5.50 -0.05
N MET A 51 19.10 -6.03 0.14
CA MET A 51 18.84 -7.09 1.13
C MET A 51 19.63 -8.37 0.84
N LYS A 52 19.72 -8.79 -0.42
CA LYS A 52 20.49 -9.97 -0.82
C LYS A 52 21.97 -9.79 -0.51
N GLU A 53 22.52 -8.61 -0.82
CA GLU A 53 23.91 -8.27 -0.52
C GLU A 53 24.17 -8.17 0.99
N ALA A 54 23.28 -7.52 1.75
CA ALA A 54 23.38 -7.43 3.20
C ALA A 54 23.34 -8.82 3.86
N THR A 55 22.47 -9.70 3.38
CA THR A 55 22.37 -11.09 3.86
C THR A 55 23.65 -11.87 3.56
N ALA A 56 24.20 -11.75 2.36
CA ALA A 56 25.45 -12.42 1.98
C ALA A 56 26.65 -11.90 2.79
N ARG A 57 26.72 -10.59 3.03
CA ARG A 57 27.74 -9.96 3.88
C ARG A 57 27.62 -10.45 5.32
N LEU A 58 26.40 -10.50 5.87
CA LEU A 58 26.15 -11.02 7.21
C LEU A 58 26.61 -12.48 7.35
N ALA A 59 26.27 -13.35 6.39
CA ALA A 59 26.71 -14.75 6.39
C ALA A 59 28.24 -14.87 6.35
N THR A 60 28.91 -14.04 5.55
CA THR A 60 30.38 -14.00 5.46
C THR A 60 31.01 -13.53 6.78
N SER A 61 30.45 -12.48 7.40
CA SER A 61 30.93 -11.98 8.69
C SER A 61 30.78 -13.02 9.79
N TRP A 62 29.64 -13.72 9.86
CA TRP A 62 29.45 -14.80 10.84
C TRP A 62 30.37 -16.00 10.62
N ALA A 63 30.68 -16.33 9.37
CA ALA A 63 31.67 -17.36 9.07
C ALA A 63 33.07 -16.97 9.59
N LEU A 64 33.45 -15.69 9.49
CA LEU A 64 34.70 -15.17 10.07
C LEU A 64 34.68 -15.22 11.60
N VAL A 65 33.59 -14.82 12.25
CA VAL A 65 33.43 -14.94 13.71
C VAL A 65 33.65 -16.39 14.14
N THR A 66 32.98 -17.33 13.47
CA THR A 66 33.11 -18.77 13.75
C THR A 66 34.54 -19.26 13.57
N LYS A 67 35.24 -18.80 12.52
CA LYS A 67 36.64 -19.15 12.26
C LYS A 67 37.56 -18.62 13.35
N HIS A 68 37.44 -17.35 13.74
CA HIS A 68 38.28 -16.74 14.76
C HIS A 68 38.00 -17.29 16.16
N GLN A 69 36.75 -17.65 16.45
CA GLN A 69 36.39 -18.32 17.69
C GLN A 69 37.15 -19.64 17.84
N ARG A 70 37.19 -20.46 16.80
CA ARG A 70 37.96 -21.73 16.81
C ARG A 70 39.46 -21.51 17.07
N TYR A 71 40.04 -20.42 16.58
CA TYR A 71 41.44 -20.09 16.87
C TYR A 71 41.62 -19.70 18.33
N VAL A 72 40.73 -18.88 18.89
CA VAL A 72 40.77 -18.53 20.31
C VAL A 72 40.64 -19.77 21.18
N ASP A 73 39.67 -20.64 20.90
CA ASP A 73 39.45 -21.89 21.64
C ASP A 73 40.72 -22.77 21.60
N GLY A 74 41.28 -22.99 20.41
CA GLY A 74 42.49 -23.80 20.26
C GLY A 74 43.72 -23.23 20.96
N TYR A 75 43.89 -21.90 20.96
CA TYR A 75 44.99 -21.28 21.72
C TYR A 75 44.75 -21.25 23.24
N GLN A 76 43.50 -21.17 23.69
CA GLN A 76 43.14 -21.28 25.10
C GLN A 76 43.40 -22.68 25.65
N GLU A 77 43.11 -23.73 24.89
CA GLU A 77 43.43 -25.11 25.27
C GLU A 77 44.94 -25.35 25.41
N LEU A 78 45.76 -24.63 24.64
CA LEU A 78 47.22 -24.71 24.66
C LEU A 78 47.86 -23.78 25.71
N ALA A 79 47.09 -22.91 26.37
CA ALA A 79 47.60 -21.93 27.32
C ALA A 79 47.90 -22.58 28.68
N LEU A 80 49.04 -23.24 28.79
CA LEU A 80 49.62 -23.65 30.07
C LEU A 80 50.26 -22.46 30.81
N PRO A 81 50.45 -22.52 32.14
CA PRO A 81 51.07 -21.44 32.92
C PRO A 81 52.45 -20.99 32.42
N ASP A 82 53.20 -21.90 31.79
CA ASP A 82 54.53 -21.67 31.18
C ASP A 82 54.48 -21.63 29.64
N ALA A 83 53.33 -21.28 29.05
CA ALA A 83 53.19 -21.24 27.60
C ALA A 83 54.22 -20.27 26.97
N PRO A 84 54.94 -20.70 25.91
CA PRO A 84 55.85 -19.84 25.17
C PRO A 84 55.22 -18.49 24.78
N THR A 85 56.01 -17.41 24.83
CA THR A 85 55.57 -16.03 24.52
C THR A 85 54.82 -15.91 23.19
N TYR A 86 55.17 -16.74 22.19
CA TYR A 86 54.49 -16.74 20.89
C TYR A 86 53.03 -17.20 20.97
N HIS A 87 52.69 -18.16 21.85
CA HIS A 87 51.31 -18.61 22.05
C HIS A 87 50.45 -17.54 22.71
N VAL A 88 51.00 -16.84 23.71
CA VAL A 88 50.32 -15.74 24.38
C VAL A 88 50.05 -14.58 23.40
N GLN A 89 51.01 -14.27 22.51
CA GLN A 89 50.80 -13.27 21.46
C GLN A 89 49.76 -13.73 20.43
N ALA A 90 49.83 -14.98 19.96
CA ALA A 90 48.88 -15.54 19.01
C ALA A 90 47.43 -15.55 19.55
N LEU A 91 47.25 -15.88 20.83
CA LEU A 91 45.95 -15.81 21.50
C LEU A 91 45.40 -14.37 21.52
N LYS A 92 46.22 -13.38 21.89
CA LYS A 92 45.81 -11.97 21.88
C LYS A 92 45.41 -11.48 20.50
N THR A 93 46.18 -11.86 19.46
CA THR A 93 45.84 -11.55 18.07
C THR A 93 44.51 -12.19 17.67
N ALA A 94 44.32 -13.49 17.95
CA ALA A 94 43.09 -14.21 17.64
C ALA A 94 41.86 -13.59 18.36
N GLN A 95 42.01 -13.17 19.62
CA GLN A 95 40.96 -12.47 20.37
C GLN A 95 40.63 -11.11 19.77
N SER A 96 41.64 -10.32 19.38
CA SER A 96 41.42 -9.03 18.71
C SER A 96 40.73 -9.19 17.36
N ASP A 97 41.11 -10.20 16.58
CA ASP A 97 40.47 -10.48 15.29
C ASP A 97 39.04 -11.01 15.44
N LEU A 98 38.78 -11.83 16.46
CA LEU A 98 37.43 -12.27 16.83
C LEU A 98 36.54 -11.08 17.21
N GLU A 99 37.06 -10.14 18.00
CA GLU A 99 36.32 -8.94 18.39
C GLU A 99 35.96 -8.08 17.17
N LYS A 100 36.93 -7.83 16.28
CA LYS A 100 36.69 -7.11 15.02
C LYS A 100 35.67 -7.84 14.12
N ALA A 101 35.80 -9.15 13.98
CA ALA A 101 34.85 -9.95 13.21
C ALA A 101 33.43 -9.87 13.80
N SER A 102 33.32 -9.88 15.12
CA SER A 102 32.05 -9.79 15.85
C SER A 102 31.40 -8.42 15.68
N GLN A 103 32.18 -7.33 15.79
CA GLN A 103 31.70 -5.97 15.52
C GLN A 103 31.23 -5.82 14.07
N ASN A 104 31.97 -6.38 13.11
CA ASN A 104 31.57 -6.37 11.70
C ASN A 104 30.30 -7.18 11.44
N ALA A 105 30.11 -8.32 12.12
CA ALA A 105 28.90 -9.13 12.02
C ALA A 105 27.69 -8.36 12.59
N GLN A 106 27.84 -7.71 13.75
CA GLN A 106 26.79 -6.87 14.35
C GLN A 106 26.42 -5.68 13.45
N ALA A 107 27.40 -5.01 12.86
CA ALA A 107 27.14 -3.91 11.92
C ALA A 107 26.38 -4.40 10.68
N ALA A 108 26.77 -5.55 10.10
CA ALA A 108 26.06 -6.15 8.98
C ALA A 108 24.62 -6.55 9.35
N ASP A 109 24.39 -7.03 10.57
CA ASP A 109 23.07 -7.38 11.08
C ASP A 109 22.17 -6.14 11.22
N GLY A 110 22.73 -5.03 11.74
CA GLY A 110 22.02 -3.74 11.80
C GLY A 110 21.62 -3.21 10.42
N VAL A 111 22.47 -3.39 9.41
CA VAL A 111 22.15 -3.02 8.02
C VAL A 111 21.02 -3.90 7.47
N LEU A 112 21.08 -5.22 7.69
CA LEU A 112 20.03 -6.13 7.24
C LEU A 112 18.69 -5.83 7.93
N ALA A 113 18.70 -5.59 9.24
CA ALA A 113 17.50 -5.24 10.01
C ALA A 113 16.86 -3.94 9.51
N SER A 114 17.68 -2.95 9.14
CA SER A 114 17.21 -1.69 8.56
C SER A 114 16.55 -1.91 7.19
N ALA A 115 17.18 -2.69 6.31
CA ALA A 115 16.63 -3.02 5.00
C ALA A 115 15.33 -3.85 5.12
N GLN A 116 15.26 -4.78 6.08
CA GLN A 116 14.03 -5.54 6.37
C GLN A 116 12.90 -4.66 6.92
N LYS A 117 13.22 -3.62 7.68
CA LYS A 117 12.22 -2.64 8.13
C LYS A 117 11.66 -1.87 6.93
N GLU A 118 12.53 -1.37 6.06
CA GLU A 118 12.13 -0.67 4.83
C GLU A 118 11.26 -1.55 3.93
N GLN A 119 11.59 -2.85 3.80
CA GLN A 119 10.76 -3.81 3.07
C GLN A 119 9.36 -3.98 3.68
N ARG A 120 9.26 -4.03 5.01
CA ARG A 120 7.95 -4.12 5.69
C ARG A 120 7.13 -2.86 5.52
N ASP A 121 7.77 -1.70 5.59
CA ASP A 121 7.11 -0.40 5.38
C ASP A 121 6.61 -0.29 3.92
N PHE A 122 7.40 -0.76 2.95
CA PHE A 122 6.98 -0.86 1.55
C PHE A 122 5.75 -1.76 1.37
N LYS A 123 5.78 -2.96 1.97
CA LYS A 123 4.65 -3.89 1.90
C LYS A 123 3.35 -3.30 2.45
N ARG A 124 3.43 -2.51 3.53
CA ARG A 124 2.26 -1.78 4.08
C ARG A 124 1.70 -0.76 3.10
N VAL A 125 2.56 -0.07 2.34
CA VAL A 125 2.12 0.88 1.30
C VAL A 125 1.39 0.14 0.18
N GLU A 126 1.90 -1.03 -0.25
CA GLU A 126 1.21 -1.88 -1.23
C GLU A 126 -0.15 -2.38 -0.73
N GLU A 127 -0.21 -2.86 0.52
CA GLU A 127 -1.46 -3.32 1.16
C GLU A 127 -2.51 -2.18 1.24
N ASN A 128 -2.09 -0.97 1.63
CA ASN A 128 -2.95 0.20 1.65
C ASN A 128 -3.48 0.57 0.26
N LEU A 129 -2.65 0.46 -0.78
CA LEU A 129 -3.07 0.72 -2.15
C LEU A 129 -4.13 -0.28 -2.62
N VAL A 130 -3.99 -1.55 -2.27
CA VAL A 130 -4.99 -2.59 -2.57
C VAL A 130 -6.32 -2.29 -1.89
N MET A 131 -6.29 -1.93 -0.60
CA MET A 131 -7.48 -1.58 0.16
C MET A 131 -8.19 -0.36 -0.45
N LEU A 132 -7.45 0.71 -0.77
CA LEU A 132 -8.01 1.89 -1.43
C LEU A 132 -8.57 1.58 -2.83
N GLY A 133 -7.96 0.63 -3.56
CA GLY A 133 -8.51 0.15 -4.82
C GLY A 133 -9.88 -0.51 -4.66
N ALA A 134 -10.08 -1.29 -3.59
CA ALA A 134 -11.38 -1.90 -3.28
C ALA A 134 -12.42 -0.88 -2.82
N GLU A 135 -12.02 0.09 -1.98
CA GLU A 135 -12.86 1.22 -1.57
C GLU A 135 -13.31 2.04 -2.78
N ARG A 136 -12.38 2.37 -3.68
CA ARG A 136 -12.67 3.09 -4.93
C ARG A 136 -13.69 2.33 -5.78
N ALA A 137 -13.48 1.03 -6.02
CA ALA A 137 -14.39 0.24 -6.83
C ALA A 137 -15.82 0.20 -6.25
N THR A 138 -15.93 0.15 -4.93
CA THR A 138 -17.23 0.19 -4.23
C THR A 138 -17.89 1.57 -4.34
N LEU A 139 -17.10 2.63 -4.24
CA LEU A 139 -17.59 4.00 -4.36
C LEU A 139 -17.97 4.35 -5.80
N ASP A 140 -17.20 3.89 -6.80
CA ASP A 140 -17.53 3.97 -8.22
C ASP A 140 -18.90 3.34 -8.50
N GLN A 141 -19.18 2.18 -7.91
CA GLN A 141 -20.49 1.54 -8.03
C GLN A 141 -21.59 2.37 -7.36
N SER A 142 -21.35 2.87 -6.14
CA SER A 142 -22.29 3.76 -5.44
C SER A 142 -22.61 5.02 -6.24
N VAL A 143 -21.62 5.64 -6.88
CA VAL A 143 -21.81 6.82 -7.74
C VAL A 143 -22.67 6.47 -8.96
N ARG A 144 -22.45 5.31 -9.59
CA ARG A 144 -23.32 4.85 -10.69
C ARG A 144 -24.76 4.65 -10.21
N ASP A 145 -24.96 3.96 -9.10
CA ASP A 145 -26.29 3.69 -8.56
C ASP A 145 -27.03 4.98 -8.18
N LEU A 146 -26.33 5.94 -7.53
CA LEU A 146 -26.89 7.25 -7.19
C LEU A 146 -27.17 8.11 -8.43
N THR A 147 -26.37 7.99 -9.48
CA THR A 147 -26.63 8.68 -10.76
C THR A 147 -27.93 8.17 -11.37
N LEU A 148 -28.13 6.85 -11.41
CA LEU A 148 -29.37 6.24 -11.91
C LEU A 148 -30.59 6.64 -11.05
N ASP A 149 -30.44 6.70 -9.72
CA ASP A 149 -31.53 7.11 -8.83
C ASP A 149 -31.90 8.59 -9.00
N LYS A 150 -30.90 9.47 -9.20
CA LYS A 150 -31.13 10.87 -9.52
C LYS A 150 -31.86 11.00 -10.86
N GLU A 151 -31.36 10.35 -11.91
CA GLU A 151 -31.99 10.36 -13.24
C GLU A 151 -33.46 9.94 -13.16
N ARG A 152 -33.78 8.88 -12.40
CA ARG A 152 -35.15 8.45 -12.13
C ARG A 152 -35.98 9.54 -11.45
N CYS A 153 -35.45 10.20 -10.43
CA CYS A 153 -36.15 11.29 -9.74
C CYS A 153 -36.44 12.46 -10.69
N ASP A 154 -35.48 12.82 -11.55
CA ASP A 154 -35.60 13.89 -12.54
C ASP A 154 -36.64 13.53 -13.60
N VAL A 155 -36.71 12.26 -14.03
CA VAL A 155 -37.78 11.75 -14.90
C VAL A 155 -39.15 12.00 -14.28
N TYR A 156 -39.35 11.52 -13.04
CA TYR A 156 -40.63 11.65 -12.36
C TYR A 156 -41.03 13.12 -12.16
N LEU A 157 -40.06 14.00 -11.88
CA LEU A 157 -40.29 15.43 -11.78
C LEU A 157 -40.77 16.00 -13.12
N GLY A 158 -40.09 15.67 -14.22
CA GLY A 158 -40.48 16.09 -15.58
C GLY A 158 -41.86 15.59 -16.00
N MET A 159 -42.23 14.35 -15.69
CA MET A 159 -43.59 13.83 -15.96
C MET A 159 -44.66 14.62 -15.19
N VAL A 160 -44.35 15.01 -13.96
CA VAL A 160 -45.28 15.68 -13.05
C VAL A 160 -45.40 17.17 -13.36
N GLU A 161 -44.35 17.80 -13.88
CA GLU A 161 -44.33 19.22 -14.29
C GLU A 161 -44.95 19.45 -15.67
N TYR A 162 -44.67 18.56 -16.64
CA TYR A 162 -45.00 18.81 -18.05
C TYR A 162 -46.05 17.84 -18.63
N GLY A 163 -46.46 16.81 -17.88
CA GLY A 163 -47.37 15.76 -18.34
C GLY A 163 -46.71 14.81 -19.37
N PRO A 164 -47.39 13.71 -19.76
CA PRO A 164 -46.86 12.74 -20.72
C PRO A 164 -46.56 13.35 -22.10
N ASP A 165 -47.31 14.38 -22.49
CA ASP A 165 -47.15 15.06 -23.79
C ASP A 165 -45.98 16.07 -23.81
N GLY A 166 -45.57 16.60 -22.64
CA GLY A 166 -44.42 17.51 -22.53
C GLY A 166 -43.07 16.80 -22.45
N LEU A 167 -43.06 15.50 -22.15
CA LEU A 167 -41.86 14.64 -22.24
C LEU A 167 -41.46 14.38 -23.70
N ALA A 168 -42.42 14.39 -24.63
CA ALA A 168 -42.18 14.11 -26.05
C ALA A 168 -41.42 15.25 -26.79
N THR A 169 -41.28 16.42 -26.15
CA THR A 169 -40.49 17.55 -26.65
C THR A 169 -39.02 17.54 -26.21
N LEU A 170 -38.61 16.59 -25.37
CA LEU A 170 -37.19 16.36 -25.05
C LEU A 170 -36.52 15.58 -26.20
N LEU A 171 -35.29 15.95 -26.56
CA LEU A 171 -34.57 15.44 -27.73
C LEU A 171 -34.46 13.91 -27.74
N GLU A 172 -34.53 13.28 -28.92
CA GLU A 172 -34.49 11.81 -29.10
C GLU A 172 -33.24 11.15 -28.50
N GLU A 173 -32.11 11.86 -28.40
CA GLU A 173 -30.89 11.38 -27.75
C GLU A 173 -31.07 11.18 -26.24
N ASP A 174 -31.91 12.01 -25.60
CA ASP A 174 -32.31 11.81 -24.21
C ASP A 174 -33.29 10.63 -24.16
N VAL A 175 -34.37 10.61 -24.95
CA VAL A 175 -35.41 9.55 -24.89
C VAL A 175 -34.87 8.12 -25.11
N GLY A 176 -33.80 7.95 -25.89
CA GLY A 176 -33.17 6.65 -26.16
C GLY A 176 -32.61 5.93 -24.91
N ALA A 177 -32.05 6.68 -23.96
CA ALA A 177 -31.59 6.12 -22.69
C ALA A 177 -32.75 5.76 -21.74
N TRP A 178 -33.92 6.37 -21.94
CA TRP A 178 -35.05 6.34 -21.01
C TRP A 178 -36.00 5.19 -21.33
N LYS A 179 -36.10 4.83 -22.61
CA LYS A 179 -36.84 3.65 -23.08
C LYS A 179 -36.25 2.33 -22.54
N GLY A 180 -34.92 2.26 -22.44
CA GLY A 180 -34.22 1.10 -21.85
C GLY A 180 -34.39 0.96 -20.34
N MET A 181 -34.65 2.05 -19.59
CA MET A 181 -34.87 2.02 -18.15
C MET A 181 -36.31 1.62 -17.74
N LEU A 182 -37.30 1.94 -18.56
CA LEU A 182 -38.71 1.55 -18.34
C LEU A 182 -38.96 0.07 -18.63
N ASP A 183 -38.18 -0.54 -19.52
CA ASP A 183 -38.23 -1.99 -19.84
C ASP A 183 -37.57 -2.89 -18.78
N LEU A 184 -36.97 -2.31 -17.73
CA LEU A 184 -36.31 -3.01 -16.62
C LEU A 184 -37.19 -3.15 -15.34
N VAL A 185 -38.50 -2.89 -15.45
CA VAL A 185 -39.49 -3.14 -14.38
C VAL A 185 -40.18 -4.48 -14.57
#